data_AF-A0A7S0U7X9-F1
#
_entry.id   AF-A0A7S0U7X9-F1
#
_cell.length_a   1.000
_cell.length_b   1.000
_cell.length_c   1.000
_cell.angle_alpha   90.00
_cell.angle_beta   90.00
_cell.angle_gamma   90.00
#
_symmetry.space_group_name_H-M   'P 1'
#
loop_
_entity.id
_entity.type
_entity.pdbx_description
1 polymer ?
#
loop_
_entity_poly.entity_id
_entity_poly.type
_entity_poly.pdbx_seq_one_letter_code
_entity_poly.pdbx_strand_id
1 'polypeptide(L)'
;VDGLFAPVNLAQEEAVEAYVRENVLGEGREVPCVVYGTSATGLDMLITAGRLIDMGVPGANIILCYPDEVFTPIADKHACELALNAAAEEGVQFVELAEIAEVKQMSQRVVGVRLADDRDIDCGLVIAHGEKGVDTALFRALNDQSLVFDGRIVVDASFKTNDPRILAGGDLIKFARRTQDTRRLDKFNQREIGARLSEALLVDVDPTSDAQGRADFTKVPPLMAPLGFAGTLPGGLHYVHVTASPEAFPQGSPHDVSRALVTNNAAPPDTSYSRLEVDKYGRVCSLRFLSNTPILDSWTFKNIVLLPVSYLNDIIGRTDSGMIPCLRTFLSDDWARALYHDRFHILRSQLEQAVQTSEHMASVVNTLWLKVKAGDVFVSEVTAVDTVLAKDARLQTQDGLNLFLECNSDLLPGYLTAHRAAEMQTNNVWGHTAEKVGLAVGDVPLMGDDV
;
A
#
# COMPACT_ATOMS: atom_id res chain seq x y z
N VAL A 1 -2.48 15.24 31.14
CA VAL A 1 -2.91 14.10 31.96
C VAL A 1 -2.04 12.93 31.57
N ASP A 2 -1.27 12.39 32.50
CA ASP A 2 -0.38 11.27 32.24
C ASP A 2 -1.21 10.01 32.00
N GLY A 3 -0.88 9.25 30.96
CA GLY A 3 -1.66 8.08 30.54
C GLY A 3 -2.77 8.37 29.54
N LEU A 4 -2.90 9.59 29.02
CA LEU A 4 -3.78 9.90 27.89
C LEU A 4 -2.92 10.26 26.67
N PHE A 5 -3.07 9.50 25.58
CA PHE A 5 -2.30 9.68 24.35
C PHE A 5 -3.19 9.71 23.12
N ALA A 6 -2.75 10.45 22.11
CA ALA A 6 -3.28 10.43 20.75
C ALA A 6 -2.08 10.54 19.78
N PRO A 7 -1.31 9.44 19.61
CA PRO A 7 -0.05 9.49 18.87
C PRO A 7 -0.31 9.69 17.38
N VAL A 8 0.38 10.65 16.78
CA VAL A 8 0.33 10.94 15.33
C VAL A 8 1.71 10.95 14.66
N ASN A 9 2.77 10.72 15.44
CA ASN A 9 4.15 10.65 14.97
C ASN A 9 5.00 9.73 15.86
N LEU A 10 6.19 9.37 15.36
CA LEU A 10 7.12 8.46 16.03
C LEU A 10 7.48 8.91 17.45
N ALA A 11 7.71 10.20 17.70
CA ALA A 11 8.10 10.67 19.03
C ALA A 11 6.96 10.47 20.06
N GLN A 12 5.70 10.62 19.63
CA GLN A 12 4.55 10.35 20.48
C GLN A 12 4.31 8.85 20.66
N GLU A 13 4.56 8.03 19.62
CA GLU A 13 4.53 6.57 19.74
C GLU A 13 5.60 6.09 20.75
N GLU A 14 6.83 6.57 20.65
CA GLU A 14 7.90 6.28 21.61
C GLU A 14 7.54 6.68 23.05
N ALA A 15 6.85 7.82 23.22
CA ALA A 15 6.35 8.25 24.51
C ALA A 15 5.26 7.33 25.08
N VAL A 16 4.34 6.83 24.24
CA VAL A 16 3.37 5.79 24.62
C VAL A 16 4.11 4.54 25.06
N GLU A 17 5.11 4.08 24.30
CA GLU A 17 5.84 2.87 24.63
C GLU A 17 6.62 2.97 25.95
N ALA A 18 7.28 4.11 26.19
CA ALA A 18 7.94 4.39 27.45
C ALA A 18 6.94 4.35 28.61
N TYR A 19 5.78 4.99 28.44
CA TYR A 19 4.73 4.97 29.46
C TYR A 19 4.22 3.55 29.73
N VAL A 20 3.96 2.74 28.70
CA VAL A 20 3.52 1.33 28.88
C VAL A 20 4.54 0.53 29.69
N ARG A 21 5.84 0.63 29.37
CA ARG A 21 6.90 -0.11 30.09
C ARG A 21 6.98 0.28 31.57
N GLU A 22 6.87 1.56 31.88
CA GLU A 22 7.02 2.07 33.24
C GLU A 22 5.74 1.92 34.09
N ASN A 23 4.58 2.13 33.47
CA ASN A 23 3.34 2.42 34.20
C ASN A 23 2.23 1.38 34.01
N VAL A 24 2.31 0.56 32.95
CA VAL A 24 1.35 -0.53 32.67
C VAL A 24 1.95 -1.88 33.02
N LEU A 25 3.23 -2.08 32.67
CA LEU A 25 3.97 -3.33 32.94
C LEU A 25 4.83 -3.25 34.21
N GLY A 26 4.97 -2.06 34.80
CA GLY A 26 5.76 -1.84 36.02
C GLY A 26 5.09 -2.36 37.30
N GLU A 27 5.92 -2.85 38.24
CA GLU A 27 5.58 -3.22 39.63
C GLU A 27 4.18 -3.82 39.88
N GLY A 28 3.90 -4.97 39.26
CA GLY A 28 2.86 -5.90 39.71
C GLY A 28 1.41 -5.42 39.64
N ARG A 29 1.13 -4.31 38.95
CA ARG A 29 -0.23 -3.84 38.66
C ARG A 29 -0.58 -4.13 37.21
N GLU A 30 -1.48 -5.07 37.00
CA GLU A 30 -2.17 -5.19 35.71
C GLU A 30 -3.20 -4.08 35.62
N VAL A 31 -2.91 -3.08 34.80
CA VAL A 31 -3.77 -1.92 34.61
C VAL A 31 -4.44 -2.00 33.24
N PRO A 32 -5.78 -1.96 33.16
CA PRO A 32 -6.46 -1.97 31.87
C PRO A 32 -6.06 -0.78 30.99
N CYS A 33 -5.98 -1.04 29.70
CA CYS A 33 -5.65 -0.09 28.65
C CYS A 33 -6.86 0.09 27.75
N VAL A 34 -7.40 1.30 27.69
CA VAL A 34 -8.47 1.65 26.76
C VAL A 34 -7.84 2.15 25.46
N VAL A 35 -8.24 1.55 24.34
CA VAL A 35 -7.98 2.11 23.01
C VAL A 35 -9.32 2.57 22.47
N TYR A 36 -9.41 3.87 22.17
CA TYR A 36 -10.64 4.52 21.77
C TYR A 36 -10.57 4.96 20.31
N GLY A 37 -11.67 4.84 19.57
CA GLY A 37 -11.81 5.36 18.21
C GLY A 37 -13.16 5.02 17.60
N THR A 38 -13.29 5.14 16.28
CA THR A 38 -14.51 4.77 15.55
C THR A 38 -14.23 3.62 14.58
N SER A 39 -15.25 3.09 13.92
CA SER A 39 -15.06 2.14 12.81
C SER A 39 -14.12 2.70 11.72
N ALA A 40 -14.15 4.00 11.46
CA ALA A 40 -13.28 4.63 10.47
C ALA A 40 -11.79 4.62 10.85
N THR A 41 -11.49 4.63 12.16
CA THR A 41 -10.11 4.49 12.71
C THR A 41 -9.88 3.10 13.29
N GLY A 42 -10.80 2.15 13.07
CA GLY A 42 -10.81 0.88 13.78
C GLY A 42 -9.59 0.00 13.46
N LEU A 43 -9.03 0.16 12.26
CA LEU A 43 -7.79 -0.52 11.89
C LEU A 43 -6.59 -0.03 12.71
N ASP A 44 -6.48 1.27 12.98
CA ASP A 44 -5.44 1.84 13.85
C ASP A 44 -5.63 1.36 15.30
N MET A 45 -6.89 1.19 15.74
CA MET A 45 -7.20 0.61 17.05
C MET A 45 -6.71 -0.84 17.15
N LEU A 46 -6.94 -1.66 16.12
CA LEU A 46 -6.45 -3.04 16.09
C LEU A 46 -4.92 -3.10 16.05
N ILE A 47 -4.26 -2.26 15.26
CA ILE A 47 -2.78 -2.18 15.25
C ILE A 47 -2.25 -1.79 16.63
N THR A 48 -2.91 -0.83 17.29
CA THR A 48 -2.52 -0.40 18.64
C THR A 48 -2.67 -1.55 19.63
N ALA A 49 -3.76 -2.31 19.57
CA ALA A 49 -3.94 -3.49 20.41
C ALA A 49 -2.85 -4.55 20.14
N GLY A 50 -2.56 -4.84 18.87
CA GLY A 50 -1.48 -5.75 18.48
C GLY A 50 -0.12 -5.28 19.03
N ARG A 51 0.18 -3.99 18.92
CA ARG A 51 1.41 -3.40 19.46
C ARG A 51 1.51 -3.52 20.98
N LEU A 52 0.41 -3.28 21.71
CA LEU A 52 0.37 -3.46 23.16
C LEU A 52 0.62 -4.93 23.56
N ILE A 53 0.05 -5.88 22.81
CA ILE A 53 0.28 -7.32 23.00
C ILE A 53 1.76 -7.66 22.76
N ASP A 54 2.36 -7.17 21.66
CA ASP A 54 3.77 -7.36 21.34
C ASP A 54 4.70 -6.81 22.43
N MET A 55 4.26 -5.77 23.15
CA MET A 55 4.97 -5.20 24.29
C MET A 55 4.83 -6.01 25.59
N GLY A 56 3.93 -7.01 25.61
CA GLY A 56 3.68 -7.88 26.75
C GLY A 56 2.43 -7.52 27.57
N VAL A 57 1.58 -6.59 27.11
CA VAL A 57 0.29 -6.33 27.76
C VAL A 57 -0.66 -7.50 27.45
N PRO A 58 -1.21 -8.20 28.46
CA PRO A 58 -2.17 -9.27 28.21
C PRO A 58 -3.39 -8.74 27.46
N GLY A 59 -3.86 -9.43 26.41
CA GLY A 59 -5.02 -8.98 25.64
C GLY A 59 -6.28 -8.80 26.50
N ALA A 60 -6.44 -9.60 27.55
CA ALA A 60 -7.48 -9.46 28.57
C ALA A 60 -7.52 -8.08 29.28
N ASN A 61 -6.39 -7.36 29.27
CA ASN A 61 -6.25 -6.01 29.83
C ASN A 61 -6.38 -4.91 28.76
N ILE A 62 -6.75 -5.24 27.53
CA ILE A 62 -6.95 -4.27 26.44
C ILE A 62 -8.45 -4.18 26.13
N ILE A 63 -8.98 -2.96 26.14
CA ILE A 63 -10.39 -2.66 25.92
C ILE A 63 -10.52 -1.72 24.73
N LEU A 64 -11.09 -2.20 23.63
CA LEU A 64 -11.44 -1.38 22.47
C LEU A 64 -12.81 -0.75 22.70
N CYS A 65 -12.84 0.57 22.86
CA CYS A 65 -14.06 1.36 23.02
C CYS A 65 -14.36 2.13 21.74
N TYR A 66 -15.59 2.06 21.25
CA TYR A 66 -16.02 2.79 20.06
C TYR A 66 -17.49 3.21 20.17
N PRO A 67 -17.88 4.38 19.62
CA PRO A 67 -19.24 4.87 19.70
C PRO A 67 -20.19 4.17 18.69
N ASP A 68 -19.65 3.51 17.68
CA ASP A 68 -20.43 2.82 16.65
C ASP A 68 -21.24 1.64 17.22
N GLU A 69 -22.44 1.39 16.68
CA GLU A 69 -23.23 0.17 16.97
C GLU A 69 -22.57 -1.09 16.40
N VAL A 70 -21.88 -0.96 15.27
CA VAL A 70 -21.20 -2.07 14.60
C VAL A 70 -19.78 -1.66 14.30
N PHE A 71 -18.82 -2.40 14.87
CA PHE A 71 -17.41 -2.17 14.63
C PHE A 71 -16.95 -2.80 13.32
N THR A 72 -16.64 -1.97 12.33
CA THR A 72 -16.20 -2.39 10.99
C THR A 72 -14.83 -1.80 10.65
N PRO A 73 -13.75 -2.21 11.36
CA PRO A 73 -12.41 -1.66 11.18
C PRO A 73 -11.82 -1.91 9.80
N ILE A 74 -12.27 -2.97 9.10
CA ILE A 74 -11.79 -3.35 7.78
C ILE A 74 -12.99 -3.46 6.83
N ALA A 75 -12.90 -2.79 5.67
CA ALA A 75 -14.00 -2.74 4.70
C ALA A 75 -14.35 -4.11 4.08
N ASP A 76 -13.35 -4.99 3.91
CA ASP A 76 -13.62 -6.37 3.49
C ASP A 76 -14.14 -7.19 4.66
N LYS A 77 -15.39 -7.67 4.55
CA LYS A 77 -16.10 -8.37 5.60
C LYS A 77 -15.33 -9.59 6.14
N HIS A 78 -14.73 -10.39 5.26
CA HIS A 78 -14.07 -11.61 5.70
C HIS A 78 -12.74 -11.33 6.38
N ALA A 79 -11.95 -10.40 5.84
CA ALA A 79 -10.74 -9.91 6.51
C ALA A 79 -11.07 -9.28 7.87
N CYS A 80 -12.18 -8.55 7.97
CA CYS A 80 -12.67 -7.96 9.20
C CYS A 80 -13.01 -9.04 10.24
N GLU A 81 -13.79 -10.05 9.86
CA GLU A 81 -14.14 -11.18 10.72
C GLU A 81 -12.89 -11.90 11.24
N LEU A 82 -11.92 -12.21 10.37
CA LEU A 82 -10.67 -12.87 10.77
C LEU A 82 -9.86 -12.02 11.76
N ALA A 83 -9.74 -10.71 11.51
CA ALA A 83 -9.00 -9.80 12.40
C ALA A 83 -9.67 -9.64 13.77
N LEU A 84 -11.00 -9.53 13.81
CA LEU A 84 -11.76 -9.41 15.06
C LEU A 84 -11.72 -10.71 15.86
N ASN A 85 -11.84 -11.87 15.20
CA ASN A 85 -11.72 -13.16 15.87
C ASN A 85 -10.33 -13.36 16.49
N ALA A 86 -9.26 -13.03 15.76
CA ALA A 86 -7.90 -13.11 16.28
C ALA A 86 -7.69 -12.20 17.51
N ALA A 87 -8.24 -10.98 17.48
CA ALA A 87 -8.21 -10.10 18.65
C ALA A 87 -8.99 -10.66 19.85
N ALA A 88 -10.18 -11.24 19.61
CA ALA A 88 -10.96 -11.88 20.67
C ALA A 88 -10.25 -13.13 21.24
N GLU A 89 -9.55 -13.91 20.42
CA GLU A 89 -8.75 -15.08 20.84
C GLU A 89 -7.56 -14.68 21.74
N GLU A 90 -6.96 -13.51 21.51
CA GLU A 90 -5.97 -12.90 22.40
C GLU A 90 -6.58 -12.35 23.72
N GLY A 91 -7.92 -12.34 23.83
CA GLY A 91 -8.65 -11.85 24.99
C GLY A 91 -8.99 -10.36 24.96
N VAL A 92 -8.79 -9.67 23.83
CA VAL A 92 -9.13 -8.25 23.68
C VAL A 92 -10.64 -8.05 23.87
N GLN A 93 -11.01 -7.10 24.71
CA GLN A 93 -12.40 -6.77 25.02
C GLN A 93 -12.94 -5.70 24.07
N PHE A 94 -14.20 -5.80 23.68
CA PHE A 94 -14.87 -4.83 22.81
C PHE A 94 -16.05 -4.21 23.55
N VAL A 95 -16.13 -2.89 23.56
CA VAL A 95 -17.23 -2.13 24.16
C VAL A 95 -17.83 -1.22 23.10
N GLU A 96 -18.99 -1.62 22.60
CA GLU A 96 -19.82 -0.84 21.67
C GLU A 96 -20.57 0.29 22.37
N LEU A 97 -21.05 1.25 21.58
CA LEU A 97 -21.78 2.44 22.06
C LEU A 97 -21.02 3.16 23.19
N ALA A 98 -19.68 3.16 23.13
CA ALA A 98 -18.79 3.63 24.18
C ALA A 98 -18.25 5.03 23.88
N GLU A 99 -19.13 6.00 23.67
CA GLU A 99 -18.71 7.41 23.55
C GLU A 99 -18.14 7.90 24.88
N ILE A 100 -16.86 8.29 24.90
CA ILE A 100 -16.21 8.80 26.11
C ILE A 100 -16.64 10.25 26.36
N ALA A 101 -17.33 10.49 27.48
CA ALA A 101 -17.74 11.83 27.90
C ALA A 101 -16.68 12.52 28.77
N GLU A 102 -15.96 11.76 29.61
CA GLU A 102 -14.95 12.30 30.53
C GLU A 102 -13.79 11.32 30.73
N VAL A 103 -12.55 11.81 30.70
CA VAL A 103 -11.38 11.07 31.17
C VAL A 103 -11.19 11.36 32.66
N LYS A 104 -11.36 10.34 33.51
CA LYS A 104 -11.17 10.46 34.95
C LYS A 104 -9.69 10.51 35.28
N GLN A 105 -9.32 11.44 36.15
CA GLN A 105 -7.94 11.60 36.59
C GLN A 105 -7.83 11.73 38.10
N MET A 106 -6.76 11.17 38.66
CA MET A 106 -6.34 11.35 40.04
C MET A 106 -4.86 11.72 40.05
N SER A 107 -4.49 12.82 40.72
CA SER A 107 -3.10 13.31 40.76
C SER A 107 -2.47 13.47 39.36
N GLN A 108 -3.21 14.06 38.41
CA GLN A 108 -2.82 14.25 37.00
C GLN A 108 -2.62 12.98 36.18
N ARG A 109 -2.98 11.81 36.69
CA ARG A 109 -2.89 10.53 35.99
C ARG A 109 -4.26 9.95 35.68
N VAL A 110 -4.41 9.32 34.51
CA VAL A 110 -5.64 8.60 34.14
C VAL A 110 -5.90 7.47 35.13
N VAL A 111 -7.16 7.37 35.59
CA VAL A 111 -7.65 6.28 36.44
C VAL A 111 -8.90 5.61 35.86
N GLY A 112 -9.48 6.17 34.81
CA GLY A 112 -10.63 5.60 34.12
C GLY A 112 -11.21 6.55 33.09
N VAL A 113 -12.29 6.11 32.45
CA VAL A 113 -13.12 6.92 31.58
C VAL A 113 -14.58 6.77 31.99
N ARG A 114 -15.37 7.83 31.83
CA ARG A 114 -16.83 7.80 31.93
C ARG A 114 -17.41 7.92 30.54
N LEU A 115 -18.28 6.98 30.21
CA LEU A 115 -19.03 6.97 28.96
C LEU A 115 -20.23 7.93 29.02
N ALA A 116 -20.76 8.30 27.88
CA ALA A 116 -21.91 9.20 27.74
C ALA A 116 -23.21 8.62 28.33
N ASP A 117 -23.27 7.30 28.54
CA ASP A 117 -24.37 6.60 29.20
C ASP A 117 -24.11 6.32 30.69
N ASP A 118 -23.21 7.09 31.30
CA ASP A 118 -22.82 7.04 32.71
C ASP A 118 -22.11 5.74 33.16
N ARG A 119 -21.80 4.81 32.24
CA ARG A 119 -20.91 3.67 32.55
C ARG A 119 -19.48 4.15 32.82
N ASP A 120 -18.83 3.51 33.77
CA ASP A 120 -17.45 3.79 34.14
C ASP A 120 -16.54 2.62 33.76
N ILE A 121 -15.40 2.90 33.14
CA ILE A 121 -14.37 1.93 32.79
C ILE A 121 -13.07 2.33 33.46
N ASP A 122 -12.61 1.53 34.42
CA ASP A 122 -11.33 1.73 35.09
C ASP A 122 -10.17 1.38 34.13
N CYS A 123 -9.22 2.29 34.00
CA CYS A 123 -8.04 2.12 33.16
C CYS A 123 -6.93 3.10 33.58
N GLY A 124 -5.68 2.78 33.28
CA GLY A 124 -4.55 3.68 33.55
C GLY A 124 -3.82 4.16 32.30
N LEU A 125 -4.33 3.77 31.15
CA LEU A 125 -3.90 4.20 29.83
C LEU A 125 -5.12 4.34 28.93
N VAL A 126 -5.21 5.46 28.25
CA VAL A 126 -6.17 5.73 27.17
C VAL A 126 -5.38 6.16 25.93
N ILE A 127 -5.52 5.42 24.84
CA ILE A 127 -4.97 5.77 23.53
C ILE A 127 -6.14 6.08 22.61
N ALA A 128 -6.27 7.33 22.17
CA ALA A 128 -7.38 7.78 21.33
C ALA A 128 -6.94 7.94 19.87
N HIS A 129 -7.69 7.30 18.97
CA HIS A 129 -7.63 7.47 17.53
C HIS A 129 -8.84 8.29 17.09
N GLY A 130 -8.59 9.50 16.62
CA GLY A 130 -9.63 10.42 16.16
C GLY A 130 -9.42 10.84 14.72
N GLU A 131 -10.37 11.62 14.21
CA GLU A 131 -10.16 12.29 12.92
C GLU A 131 -8.94 13.21 13.00
N LYS A 132 -8.04 13.07 12.02
CA LYS A 132 -6.88 13.94 11.90
C LYS A 132 -7.33 15.36 11.57
N GLY A 133 -6.83 16.32 12.34
CA GLY A 133 -7.15 17.73 12.19
C GLY A 133 -5.97 18.61 12.53
N VAL A 134 -6.19 19.92 12.43
CA VAL A 134 -5.21 20.91 12.86
C VAL A 134 -5.35 21.12 14.35
N ASP A 135 -4.25 21.00 15.09
CA ASP A 135 -4.26 21.29 16.51
C ASP A 135 -4.55 22.78 16.76
N THR A 136 -5.11 23.09 17.93
CA THR A 136 -5.55 24.45 18.27
C THR A 136 -4.42 25.49 18.21
N ALA A 137 -3.18 25.10 18.53
CA ALA A 137 -2.03 26.02 18.51
C ALA A 137 -1.60 26.34 17.08
N LEU A 138 -1.51 25.32 16.21
CA LEU A 138 -1.25 25.50 14.79
C LEU A 138 -2.37 26.31 14.13
N PHE A 139 -3.64 26.02 14.42
CA PHE A 139 -4.77 26.77 13.89
C PHE A 139 -4.71 28.26 14.29
N ARG A 140 -4.37 28.57 15.55
CA ARG A 140 -4.17 29.96 15.99
C ARG A 140 -3.02 30.62 15.25
N ALA A 141 -1.87 29.95 15.14
CA ALA A 141 -0.71 30.48 14.41
C ALA A 141 -1.04 30.78 12.94
N LEU A 142 -1.76 29.90 12.24
CA LEU A 142 -2.19 30.12 10.86
C LEU A 142 -3.10 31.36 10.73
N ASN A 143 -4.07 31.51 11.64
CA ASN A 143 -4.98 32.67 11.64
C ASN A 143 -4.26 33.97 12.00
N ASP A 144 -3.37 33.96 12.99
CA ASP A 144 -2.60 35.12 13.42
C ASP A 144 -1.71 35.66 12.28
N GLN A 145 -1.25 34.77 11.39
CA GLN A 145 -0.50 35.13 10.19
C GLN A 145 -1.39 35.41 8.97
N SER A 146 -2.72 35.48 9.13
CA SER A 146 -3.68 35.70 8.05
C SER A 146 -3.55 34.71 6.89
N LEU A 147 -3.15 33.47 7.18
CA LEU A 147 -3.15 32.39 6.19
C LEU A 147 -4.59 31.90 5.98
N VAL A 148 -4.99 31.74 4.73
CA VAL A 148 -6.35 31.33 4.38
C VAL A 148 -6.58 29.88 4.81
N PHE A 149 -7.51 29.71 5.74
CA PHE A 149 -7.93 28.42 6.27
C PHE A 149 -9.44 28.24 6.09
N ASP A 150 -9.85 27.14 5.45
CA ASP A 150 -11.27 26.79 5.23
C ASP A 150 -11.43 25.28 5.49
N GLY A 151 -11.33 24.90 6.77
CA GLY A 151 -11.23 23.51 7.24
C GLY A 151 -9.88 22.83 6.96
N ARG A 152 -9.10 23.36 6.02
CA ARG A 152 -7.74 22.97 5.61
C ARG A 152 -7.00 24.22 5.14
N ILE A 153 -5.66 24.16 5.09
CA ILE A 153 -4.83 25.24 4.54
C ILE A 153 -5.10 25.35 3.04
N VAL A 154 -5.45 26.55 2.56
CA VAL A 154 -5.76 26.76 1.15
C VAL A 154 -4.50 27.07 0.36
N VAL A 155 -4.24 26.28 -0.67
CA VAL A 155 -3.10 26.45 -1.59
C VAL A 155 -3.55 26.58 -3.05
N ASP A 156 -2.73 27.18 -3.89
CA ASP A 156 -2.91 27.11 -5.34
C ASP A 156 -2.34 25.81 -5.95
N ALA A 157 -2.36 25.70 -7.28
CA ALA A 157 -1.85 24.52 -7.98
C ALA A 157 -0.31 24.38 -7.90
N SER A 158 0.42 25.40 -7.43
CA SER A 158 1.83 25.36 -7.05
C SER A 158 2.06 25.06 -5.57
N PHE A 159 1.03 24.66 -4.82
CA PHE A 159 1.11 24.44 -3.37
C PHE A 159 1.43 25.71 -2.56
N LYS A 160 1.32 26.90 -3.15
CA LYS A 160 1.54 28.18 -2.46
C LYS A 160 0.27 28.62 -1.74
N THR A 161 0.42 29.14 -0.53
CA THR A 161 -0.69 29.75 0.21
C THR A 161 -1.01 31.15 -0.34
N ASN A 162 -1.86 31.92 0.35
CA ASN A 162 -2.07 33.34 0.02
C ASN A 162 -0.82 34.21 0.24
N ASP A 163 0.16 33.75 1.03
CA ASP A 163 1.52 34.26 0.98
C ASP A 163 2.36 33.37 0.05
N PRO A 164 2.83 33.86 -1.11
CA PRO A 164 3.60 33.08 -2.07
C PRO A 164 4.93 32.52 -1.54
N ARG A 165 5.43 33.02 -0.41
CA ARG A 165 6.66 32.53 0.24
C ARG A 165 6.41 31.33 1.15
N ILE A 166 5.15 31.04 1.45
CA ILE A 166 4.73 29.95 2.32
C ILE A 166 4.05 28.91 1.43
N LEU A 167 4.68 27.75 1.32
CA LEU A 167 4.11 26.57 0.67
C LEU A 167 3.61 25.60 1.73
N ALA A 168 2.61 24.80 1.39
CA ALA A 168 2.09 23.77 2.27
C ALA A 168 1.83 22.45 1.51
N GLY A 169 2.10 21.33 2.17
CA GLY A 169 1.94 19.97 1.67
C GLY A 169 1.17 19.08 2.64
N GLY A 170 0.85 17.86 2.20
CA GLY A 170 0.23 16.84 3.04
C GLY A 170 -1.30 16.78 2.95
N ASP A 171 -1.91 16.11 3.91
CA ASP A 171 -3.35 15.85 4.01
C ASP A 171 -4.17 17.02 4.56
N LEU A 172 -3.49 17.97 5.21
CA LEU A 172 -4.06 19.19 5.80
C LEU A 172 -4.28 20.34 4.80
N ILE A 173 -3.91 20.18 3.54
CA ILE A 173 -4.09 21.22 2.52
C ILE A 173 -5.30 20.93 1.64
N LYS A 174 -5.81 21.98 1.00
CA LYS A 174 -6.76 21.85 -0.11
C LYS A 174 -6.48 22.90 -1.18
N PHE A 175 -6.84 22.59 -2.42
CA PHE A 175 -6.68 23.55 -3.50
C PHE A 175 -7.73 24.67 -3.45
N ALA A 176 -7.33 25.88 -3.83
CA ALA A 176 -8.17 27.05 -3.87
C ALA A 176 -9.30 26.87 -4.89
N ARG A 177 -10.50 27.38 -4.60
CA ARG A 177 -11.71 27.20 -5.44
C ARG A 177 -11.51 27.54 -6.93
N ARG A 178 -10.61 28.49 -7.23
CA ARG A 178 -10.25 28.89 -8.60
C ARG A 178 -9.59 27.78 -9.43
N THR A 179 -8.98 26.79 -8.79
CA THR A 179 -8.40 25.62 -9.48
C THR A 179 -9.48 24.60 -9.87
N GLN A 180 -10.72 24.77 -9.38
CA GLN A 180 -11.85 23.86 -9.58
C GLN A 180 -11.58 22.41 -9.13
N ASP A 181 -10.61 22.24 -8.24
CA ASP A 181 -10.24 20.94 -7.70
C ASP A 181 -10.84 20.76 -6.30
N THR A 182 -11.67 19.73 -6.16
CA THR A 182 -12.38 19.40 -4.91
C THR A 182 -11.84 18.14 -4.25
N ARG A 183 -10.68 17.64 -4.68
CA ARG A 183 -10.11 16.39 -4.16
C ARG A 183 -9.76 16.56 -2.67
N ARG A 184 -10.05 15.52 -1.90
CA ARG A 184 -9.64 15.37 -0.50
C ARG A 184 -8.27 14.73 -0.45
N LEU A 185 -7.22 15.51 -0.15
CA LEU A 185 -5.83 15.05 -0.23
C LEU A 185 -5.45 14.00 0.82
N ASP A 186 -6.22 13.87 1.90
CA ASP A 186 -6.14 12.75 2.85
C ASP A 186 -6.37 11.37 2.19
N LYS A 187 -7.02 11.33 1.02
CA LYS A 187 -7.29 10.10 0.26
C LYS A 187 -6.21 9.77 -0.78
N PHE A 188 -5.14 10.55 -0.84
CA PHE A 188 -4.07 10.39 -1.83
C PHE A 188 -2.75 10.03 -1.17
N ASN A 189 -1.80 9.57 -1.99
CA ASN A 189 -0.49 9.19 -1.52
C ASN A 189 0.30 10.43 -1.06
N GLN A 190 0.60 10.50 0.24
CA GLN A 190 1.29 11.65 0.84
C GLN A 190 2.74 11.82 0.35
N ARG A 191 3.41 10.73 -0.06
CA ARG A 191 4.75 10.82 -0.67
C ARG A 191 4.69 11.43 -2.06
N GLU A 192 3.65 11.13 -2.84
CA GLU A 192 3.42 11.80 -4.14
C GLU A 192 3.14 13.28 -3.93
N ILE A 193 2.25 13.65 -2.99
CA ILE A 193 1.99 15.05 -2.66
C ILE A 193 3.28 15.78 -2.27
N GLY A 194 4.12 15.18 -1.43
CA GLY A 194 5.42 15.74 -1.05
C GLY A 194 6.37 15.91 -2.24
N ALA A 195 6.42 14.95 -3.17
CA ALA A 195 7.18 15.08 -4.40
C ALA A 195 6.66 16.22 -5.29
N ARG A 196 5.33 16.36 -5.42
CA ARG A 196 4.69 17.44 -6.19
C ARG A 196 4.93 18.83 -5.59
N LEU A 197 4.95 18.92 -4.26
CA LEU A 197 5.34 20.13 -3.53
C LEU A 197 6.82 20.46 -3.78
N SER A 198 7.71 19.47 -3.71
CA SER A 198 9.14 19.66 -3.98
C SER A 198 9.39 20.17 -5.40
N GLU A 199 8.73 19.60 -6.40
CA GLU A 199 8.76 20.07 -7.79
C GLU A 199 8.31 21.54 -7.92
N ALA A 200 7.34 21.99 -7.13
CA ALA A 200 6.92 23.39 -7.11
C ALA A 200 7.93 24.31 -6.42
N LEU A 201 8.53 23.85 -5.31
CA LEU A 201 9.57 24.57 -4.59
C LEU A 201 10.83 24.77 -5.45
N LEU A 202 11.24 23.75 -6.21
CA LEU A 202 12.41 23.80 -7.09
C LEU A 202 12.36 24.98 -8.07
N VAL A 203 11.17 25.34 -8.56
CA VAL A 203 10.99 26.52 -9.43
C VAL A 203 11.40 27.83 -8.77
N ASP A 204 11.16 27.96 -7.46
CA ASP A 204 11.50 29.18 -6.74
C ASP A 204 12.97 29.22 -6.28
N VAL A 205 13.63 28.05 -6.14
CA VAL A 205 14.97 27.96 -5.53
C VAL A 205 16.09 27.63 -6.51
N ASP A 206 15.80 26.97 -7.64
CA ASP A 206 16.79 26.62 -8.64
C ASP A 206 16.64 27.54 -9.87
N PRO A 207 17.59 28.46 -10.13
CA PRO A 207 17.52 29.38 -11.27
C PRO A 207 17.61 28.69 -12.64
N THR A 208 17.87 27.38 -12.71
CA THR A 208 17.89 26.57 -13.95
C THR A 208 16.63 25.71 -14.15
N SER A 209 15.74 25.70 -13.16
CA SER A 209 14.54 24.86 -13.13
C SER A 209 13.42 25.30 -14.09
N ASP A 210 13.45 26.53 -14.61
CA ASP A 210 12.55 26.99 -15.68
C ASP A 210 12.58 26.05 -16.90
N ALA A 211 13.68 25.33 -17.11
CA ALA A 211 13.85 24.34 -18.18
C ALA A 211 13.29 22.94 -17.86
N GLN A 212 12.91 22.65 -16.61
CA GLN A 212 12.60 21.29 -16.10
C GLN A 212 11.10 20.97 -15.98
N GLY A 213 10.22 21.78 -16.59
CA GLY A 213 8.94 21.24 -17.08
C GLY A 213 7.70 21.47 -16.22
N ARG A 214 7.63 22.52 -15.41
CA ARG A 214 6.34 23.08 -14.97
C ARG A 214 6.14 24.52 -15.43
N ALA A 215 5.91 24.68 -16.72
CA ALA A 215 5.53 25.97 -17.30
C ALA A 215 4.07 26.37 -17.01
N ASP A 216 3.22 25.44 -16.54
CA ASP A 216 1.77 25.68 -16.38
C ASP A 216 1.25 25.26 -15.00
N PHE A 217 1.56 26.08 -14.00
CA PHE A 217 1.02 25.98 -12.64
C PHE A 217 -0.45 26.43 -12.52
N THR A 218 -1.17 26.61 -13.63
CA THR A 218 -2.60 26.92 -13.57
C THR A 218 -3.44 25.66 -13.31
N LYS A 219 -2.88 24.47 -13.58
CA LYS A 219 -3.55 23.18 -13.41
C LYS A 219 -2.97 22.40 -12.25
N VAL A 220 -3.85 21.83 -11.44
CA VAL A 220 -3.45 20.97 -10.34
C VAL A 220 -2.79 19.71 -10.90
N PRO A 221 -1.65 19.25 -10.34
CA PRO A 221 -1.01 18.03 -10.82
C PRO A 221 -1.90 16.79 -10.64
N PRO A 222 -1.81 15.82 -11.56
CA PRO A 222 -2.42 14.51 -11.35
C PRO A 222 -1.71 13.79 -10.21
N LEU A 223 -2.50 13.08 -9.38
CA LEU A 223 -2.02 12.32 -8.24
C LEU A 223 -2.39 10.85 -8.46
N MET A 224 -1.53 10.11 -9.15
CA MET A 224 -1.83 8.75 -9.63
C MET A 224 -1.25 7.64 -8.75
N ALA A 225 -0.38 7.98 -7.79
CA ALA A 225 0.30 6.98 -6.99
C ALA A 225 -0.71 6.22 -6.10
N PRO A 226 -0.64 4.88 -6.07
CA PRO A 226 -1.49 4.07 -5.20
C PRO A 226 -1.32 4.41 -3.72
N LEU A 227 -2.39 4.26 -2.95
CA LEU A 227 -2.41 4.44 -1.50
C LEU A 227 -2.31 3.08 -0.83
N GLY A 228 -1.35 2.93 0.08
CA GLY A 228 -1.10 1.67 0.79
C GLY A 228 -1.14 1.86 2.30
N PHE A 229 -1.66 0.84 2.98
CA PHE A 229 -1.70 0.72 4.41
C PHE A 229 -1.23 -0.69 4.81
N ALA A 230 -0.44 -0.79 5.87
CA ALA A 230 0.01 -2.08 6.39
C ALA A 230 0.23 -1.99 7.91
N GLY A 231 0.02 -3.11 8.59
CA GLY A 231 0.25 -3.19 10.04
C GLY A 231 0.12 -4.61 10.56
N THR A 232 0.59 -4.82 11.78
CA THR A 232 0.39 -6.06 12.52
C THR A 232 -0.83 -5.90 13.42
N LEU A 233 -1.74 -6.86 13.36
CA LEU A 233 -2.96 -6.96 14.16
C LEU A 233 -2.78 -8.03 15.25
N PRO A 234 -3.67 -8.10 16.25
CA PRO A 234 -3.67 -9.17 17.24
C PRO A 234 -3.67 -10.57 16.62
N GLY A 235 -3.14 -11.57 17.34
CA GLY A 235 -2.95 -12.93 16.83
C GLY A 235 -1.78 -13.08 15.86
N GLY A 236 -0.86 -12.12 15.83
CA GLY A 236 0.29 -12.11 14.91
C GLY A 236 -0.09 -11.96 13.44
N LEU A 237 -1.27 -11.39 13.15
CA LEU A 237 -1.75 -11.24 11.78
C LEU A 237 -1.15 -10.00 11.11
N HIS A 238 -0.52 -10.20 9.97
CA HIS A 238 -0.02 -9.13 9.11
C HIS A 238 -1.07 -8.73 8.08
N TYR A 239 -1.50 -7.48 8.14
CA TYR A 239 -2.45 -6.89 7.20
C TYR A 239 -1.75 -5.95 6.22
N VAL A 240 -2.12 -6.05 4.95
CA VAL A 240 -1.69 -5.13 3.88
C VAL A 240 -2.90 -4.83 3.01
N HIS A 241 -3.17 -3.55 2.77
CA HIS A 241 -4.15 -3.08 1.79
C HIS A 241 -3.51 -2.01 0.92
N VAL A 242 -3.51 -2.23 -0.39
CA VAL A 242 -3.11 -1.21 -1.35
C VAL A 242 -4.24 -0.99 -2.34
N THR A 243 -4.59 0.27 -2.55
CA THR A 243 -5.68 0.69 -3.44
C THR A 243 -5.19 1.70 -4.46
N ALA A 244 -5.77 1.66 -5.64
CA ALA A 244 -5.52 2.62 -6.70
C ALA A 244 -5.89 4.04 -6.24
N SER A 245 -5.17 5.03 -6.76
CA SER A 245 -5.54 6.43 -6.53
C SER A 245 -6.97 6.69 -7.02
N PRO A 246 -7.78 7.47 -6.29
CA PRO A 246 -9.06 7.95 -6.79
C PRO A 246 -8.95 8.66 -8.15
N GLU A 247 -7.81 9.28 -8.47
CA GLU A 247 -7.55 9.94 -9.76
C GLU A 247 -7.62 8.96 -10.95
N ALA A 248 -7.34 7.68 -10.73
CA ALA A 248 -7.36 6.67 -11.79
C ALA A 248 -8.77 6.34 -12.30
N PHE A 249 -9.80 6.82 -11.60
CA PHE A 249 -11.21 6.64 -11.92
C PHE A 249 -11.85 8.02 -12.14
N PRO A 250 -12.35 8.32 -13.35
CA PRO A 250 -13.00 9.61 -13.63
C PRO A 250 -14.12 9.91 -12.61
N GLN A 251 -14.26 11.19 -12.22
CA GLN A 251 -15.26 11.59 -11.23
C GLN A 251 -16.67 11.09 -11.62
N GLY A 252 -17.30 10.35 -10.71
CA GLY A 252 -18.64 9.79 -10.90
C GLY A 252 -18.69 8.38 -11.51
N SER A 253 -17.57 7.81 -11.95
CA SER A 253 -17.51 6.36 -12.18
C SER A 253 -17.30 5.66 -10.85
N PRO A 254 -18.16 4.71 -10.43
CA PRO A 254 -17.87 3.86 -9.28
C PRO A 254 -16.53 3.15 -9.52
N HIS A 255 -15.90 2.70 -8.44
CA HIS A 255 -14.95 1.60 -8.53
C HIS A 255 -15.73 0.38 -9.04
N ASP A 256 -15.90 0.28 -10.36
CA ASP A 256 -16.56 -0.84 -11.02
C ASP A 256 -15.59 -2.02 -10.95
N VAL A 257 -15.55 -2.67 -9.78
CA VAL A 257 -14.87 -3.96 -9.60
C VAL A 257 -15.58 -4.93 -10.52
N SER A 258 -14.93 -5.24 -11.64
CA SER A 258 -15.45 -6.20 -12.59
C SER A 258 -15.22 -7.62 -12.10
N ARG A 259 -14.16 -7.83 -11.32
CA ARG A 259 -13.75 -9.15 -10.84
C ARG A 259 -12.96 -9.06 -9.55
N ALA A 260 -13.20 -10.00 -8.64
CA ALA A 260 -12.37 -10.20 -7.46
C ALA A 260 -11.78 -11.62 -7.50
N LEU A 261 -10.46 -11.73 -7.40
CA LEU A 261 -9.74 -12.98 -7.19
C LEU A 261 -9.54 -13.15 -5.69
N VAL A 262 -9.97 -14.28 -5.14
CA VAL A 262 -9.92 -14.53 -3.71
C VAL A 262 -9.27 -15.89 -3.45
N THR A 263 -8.27 -15.92 -2.58
CA THR A 263 -7.73 -17.16 -2.01
C THR A 263 -7.84 -17.08 -0.51
N ASN A 264 -8.33 -18.16 0.10
CA ASN A 264 -8.55 -18.25 1.53
C ASN A 264 -8.04 -19.60 2.03
N ASN A 265 -7.00 -19.56 2.84
CA ASN A 265 -6.56 -20.70 3.63
C ASN A 265 -6.88 -20.40 5.10
N ALA A 266 -7.94 -21.02 5.60
CA ALA A 266 -8.35 -20.89 6.99
C ALA A 266 -7.69 -21.94 7.90
N ALA A 267 -6.99 -22.93 7.34
CA ALA A 267 -6.42 -24.02 8.11
C ALA A 267 -5.09 -23.60 8.77
N PRO A 268 -4.96 -23.75 10.11
CA PRO A 268 -3.67 -23.69 10.77
C PRO A 268 -2.70 -24.72 10.17
N PRO A 269 -1.38 -24.44 10.10
CA PRO A 269 -0.69 -23.30 10.69
C PRO A 269 -0.57 -22.05 9.80
N ASP A 270 -1.07 -22.05 8.55
CA ASP A 270 -0.84 -20.97 7.57
C ASP A 270 -2.14 -20.22 7.21
N THR A 271 -2.76 -19.58 8.20
CA THR A 271 -3.95 -18.75 7.98
C THR A 271 -3.61 -17.59 7.06
N SER A 272 -4.20 -17.58 5.88
CA SER A 272 -4.01 -16.51 4.89
C SER A 272 -5.28 -16.22 4.12
N TYR A 273 -5.61 -14.94 4.05
CA TYR A 273 -6.66 -14.41 3.21
C TYR A 273 -6.05 -13.43 2.22
N SER A 274 -6.41 -13.55 0.95
CA SER A 274 -5.96 -12.64 -0.09
C SER A 274 -7.10 -12.33 -1.03
N ARG A 275 -7.24 -11.04 -1.36
CA ARG A 275 -8.23 -10.54 -2.29
C ARG A 275 -7.57 -9.54 -3.23
N LEU A 276 -7.65 -9.80 -4.53
CA LEU A 276 -7.20 -8.89 -5.58
C LEU A 276 -8.39 -8.49 -6.44
N GLU A 277 -8.64 -7.19 -6.54
CA GLU A 277 -9.75 -6.62 -7.29
C GLU A 277 -9.24 -6.06 -8.62
N VAL A 278 -10.00 -6.33 -9.68
CA VAL A 278 -9.71 -5.94 -11.05
C VAL A 278 -10.85 -5.09 -11.57
N ASP A 279 -10.51 -3.95 -12.18
CA ASP A 279 -11.48 -3.06 -12.80
C ASP A 279 -12.00 -3.62 -14.15
N LYS A 280 -13.02 -2.98 -14.71
CA LYS A 280 -13.59 -3.34 -16.03
C LYS A 280 -12.62 -3.22 -17.21
N TYR A 281 -11.46 -2.59 -17.02
CA TYR A 281 -10.42 -2.47 -18.04
C TYR A 281 -9.32 -3.54 -17.87
N GLY A 282 -9.49 -4.47 -16.92
CA GLY A 282 -8.51 -5.52 -16.66
C GLY A 282 -7.28 -5.01 -15.91
N ARG A 283 -7.37 -3.91 -15.16
CA ARG A 283 -6.28 -3.40 -14.31
C ARG A 283 -6.52 -3.74 -12.85
N VAL A 284 -5.45 -4.00 -12.11
CA VAL A 284 -5.54 -4.18 -10.66
C VAL A 284 -5.96 -2.86 -10.00
N CYS A 285 -7.08 -2.85 -9.29
CA CYS A 285 -7.56 -1.65 -8.60
C CYS A 285 -7.29 -1.68 -7.09
N SER A 286 -7.31 -2.87 -6.47
CA SER A 286 -7.02 -3.02 -5.04
C SER A 286 -6.48 -4.40 -4.75
N LEU A 287 -5.61 -4.52 -3.74
CA LEU A 287 -5.14 -5.78 -3.19
C LEU A 287 -5.19 -5.74 -1.67
N ARG A 288 -5.66 -6.82 -1.05
CA ARG A 288 -5.71 -7.00 0.40
C ARG A 288 -5.12 -8.35 0.76
N PHE A 289 -4.19 -8.36 1.69
CA PHE A 289 -3.61 -9.55 2.28
C PHE A 289 -3.76 -9.49 3.79
N LEU A 290 -4.14 -10.62 4.37
CA LEU A 290 -4.13 -10.87 5.80
C LEU A 290 -3.47 -12.23 5.99
N SER A 291 -2.40 -12.32 6.77
CA SER A 291 -1.69 -13.58 6.95
C SER A 291 -1.02 -13.64 8.32
N ASN A 292 -0.99 -14.81 8.95
CA ASN A 292 -0.16 -15.03 10.13
C ASN A 292 1.35 -15.22 9.80
N THR A 293 1.70 -15.29 8.51
CA THR A 293 3.09 -15.23 8.04
C THR A 293 3.49 -13.78 7.80
N PRO A 294 4.69 -13.35 8.22
CA PRO A 294 5.22 -12.02 7.91
C PRO A 294 5.17 -11.68 6.42
N ILE A 295 4.64 -10.49 6.11
CA ILE A 295 4.62 -9.92 4.76
C ILE A 295 5.76 -8.91 4.66
N LEU A 296 6.93 -9.41 4.26
CA LEU A 296 8.11 -8.57 4.04
C LEU A 296 7.89 -7.61 2.86
N ASP A 297 8.47 -6.42 2.94
CA ASP A 297 8.44 -5.41 1.89
C ASP A 297 7.03 -5.06 1.38
N SER A 298 6.04 -5.02 2.27
CA SER A 298 4.62 -4.80 1.95
C SER A 298 4.35 -3.56 1.10
N TRP A 299 5.20 -2.52 1.17
CA TRP A 299 5.10 -1.32 0.35
C TRP A 299 5.34 -1.56 -1.15
N THR A 300 5.96 -2.67 -1.53
CA THR A 300 6.27 -3.00 -2.94
C THR A 300 5.02 -3.34 -3.73
N PHE A 301 3.98 -3.90 -3.09
CA PHE A 301 2.72 -4.24 -3.74
C PHE A 301 2.01 -3.06 -4.40
N LYS A 302 2.36 -1.81 -4.05
CA LYS A 302 1.90 -0.62 -4.79
C LYS A 302 2.30 -0.64 -6.27
N ASN A 303 3.39 -1.31 -6.63
CA ASN A 303 3.91 -1.32 -8.00
C ASN A 303 3.04 -2.14 -8.97
N ILE A 304 2.22 -3.07 -8.46
CA ILE A 304 1.30 -3.86 -9.28
C ILE A 304 -0.10 -3.26 -9.38
N VAL A 305 -0.46 -2.35 -8.47
CA VAL A 305 -1.72 -1.60 -8.55
C VAL A 305 -1.67 -0.68 -9.77
N LEU A 306 -2.78 -0.62 -10.50
CA LEU A 306 -2.95 0.01 -11.82
C LEU A 306 -2.26 -0.72 -12.99
N LEU A 307 -1.52 -1.81 -12.76
CA LEU A 307 -1.03 -2.63 -13.87
C LEU A 307 -2.18 -3.46 -14.48
N PRO A 308 -2.18 -3.67 -15.81
CA PRO A 308 -3.01 -4.68 -16.44
C PRO A 308 -2.70 -6.08 -15.89
N VAL A 309 -3.73 -6.90 -15.69
CA VAL A 309 -3.59 -8.29 -15.21
C VAL A 309 -2.76 -9.17 -16.16
N SER A 310 -2.56 -8.75 -17.41
CA SER A 310 -1.67 -9.42 -18.37
C SER A 310 -0.20 -9.43 -17.94
N TYR A 311 0.22 -8.51 -17.04
CA TYR A 311 1.55 -8.54 -16.43
C TYR A 311 1.69 -9.65 -15.38
N LEU A 312 0.57 -10.20 -14.88
CA LEU A 312 0.53 -11.02 -13.69
C LEU A 312 0.47 -12.53 -14.00
N ASN A 313 1.23 -12.99 -15.00
CA ASN A 313 1.47 -14.41 -15.25
C ASN A 313 0.19 -15.28 -15.27
N ASP A 314 -0.80 -14.84 -16.05
CA ASP A 314 -2.14 -15.45 -16.16
C ASP A 314 -2.84 -15.67 -14.80
N ILE A 315 -2.74 -14.69 -13.91
CA ILE A 315 -3.31 -14.77 -12.55
C ILE A 315 -4.80 -15.13 -12.57
N ILE A 316 -5.55 -14.62 -13.55
CA ILE A 316 -6.98 -14.90 -13.68
C ILE A 316 -7.22 -16.37 -13.99
N GLY A 317 -6.65 -16.89 -15.08
CA GLY A 317 -6.85 -18.27 -15.50
C GLY A 317 -6.37 -19.27 -14.45
N ARG A 318 -5.23 -18.99 -13.82
CA ARG A 318 -4.66 -19.83 -12.77
C ARG A 318 -5.43 -19.79 -11.45
N THR A 319 -6.01 -18.65 -11.07
CA THR A 319 -6.91 -18.61 -9.91
C THR A 319 -8.18 -19.41 -10.19
N ASP A 320 -8.79 -19.26 -11.36
CA ASP A 320 -10.03 -19.95 -11.72
C ASP A 320 -9.89 -21.47 -11.76
N SER A 321 -8.73 -21.95 -12.23
CA SER A 321 -8.43 -23.37 -12.26
C SER A 321 -7.93 -23.92 -10.92
N GLY A 322 -7.87 -23.10 -9.86
CA GLY A 322 -7.34 -23.49 -8.55
C GLY A 322 -5.84 -23.76 -8.51
N MET A 323 -5.06 -23.29 -9.50
CA MET A 323 -3.61 -23.45 -9.54
C MET A 323 -2.88 -22.50 -8.57
N ILE A 324 -3.54 -21.43 -8.12
CA ILE A 324 -2.99 -20.48 -7.13
C ILE A 324 -3.64 -20.76 -5.77
N PRO A 325 -2.98 -21.49 -4.85
CA PRO A 325 -3.53 -21.74 -3.52
C PRO A 325 -3.51 -20.48 -2.64
N CYS A 326 -2.55 -19.58 -2.85
CA CYS A 326 -2.41 -18.33 -2.11
C CYS A 326 -1.91 -17.21 -3.04
N LEU A 327 -2.73 -16.19 -3.27
CA LEU A 327 -2.38 -15.05 -4.13
C LEU A 327 -1.18 -14.27 -3.60
N ARG A 328 -1.08 -14.10 -2.28
CA ARG A 328 0.08 -13.44 -1.64
C ARG A 328 1.38 -14.13 -2.04
N THR A 329 1.49 -15.44 -1.78
CA THR A 329 2.70 -16.21 -2.09
C THR A 329 2.99 -16.21 -3.59
N PHE A 330 1.96 -16.36 -4.43
CA PHE A 330 2.11 -16.31 -5.89
C PHE A 330 2.65 -14.97 -6.40
N LEU A 331 2.17 -13.86 -5.84
CA LEU A 331 2.61 -12.50 -6.21
C LEU A 331 3.95 -12.12 -5.59
N SER A 332 4.43 -12.85 -4.59
CA SER A 332 5.75 -12.70 -3.98
C SER A 332 6.81 -13.62 -4.59
N ASP A 333 6.44 -14.46 -5.56
CA ASP A 333 7.32 -15.43 -6.19
C ASP A 333 8.31 -14.78 -7.17
N ASP A 334 9.38 -15.49 -7.52
CA ASP A 334 10.55 -14.94 -8.21
C ASP A 334 10.22 -14.32 -9.57
N TRP A 335 9.20 -14.85 -10.27
CA TRP A 335 8.75 -14.33 -11.56
C TRP A 335 8.28 -12.87 -11.50
N ALA A 336 7.82 -12.39 -10.34
CA ALA A 336 7.24 -11.07 -10.17
C ALA A 336 8.27 -10.01 -9.73
N ARG A 337 9.50 -10.40 -9.35
CA ARG A 337 10.51 -9.49 -8.77
C ARG A 337 10.82 -8.27 -9.65
N ALA A 338 10.88 -8.45 -10.97
CA ALA A 338 11.08 -7.35 -11.91
C ALA A 338 9.95 -6.30 -11.85
N LEU A 339 8.70 -6.71 -11.60
CA LEU A 339 7.56 -5.78 -11.47
C LEU A 339 7.68 -4.88 -10.25
N TYR A 340 8.34 -5.36 -9.18
CA TYR A 340 8.56 -4.60 -7.96
C TYR A 340 9.82 -3.74 -7.97
N HIS A 341 10.66 -3.88 -9.00
CA HIS A 341 11.88 -3.11 -9.13
C HIS A 341 11.57 -1.61 -9.29
N ASP A 342 12.30 -0.75 -8.58
CA ASP A 342 12.07 0.71 -8.53
C ASP A 342 12.09 1.36 -9.92
N ARG A 343 12.96 0.91 -10.83
CA ARG A 343 13.08 1.39 -12.21
C ARG A 343 12.11 0.76 -13.22
N PHE A 344 11.31 -0.25 -12.86
CA PHE A 344 10.43 -0.92 -13.82
C PHE A 344 9.39 0.02 -14.44
N HIS A 345 8.90 0.98 -13.67
CA HIS A 345 7.98 2.00 -14.17
C HIS A 345 8.60 2.90 -15.25
N ILE A 346 9.91 3.14 -15.21
CA ILE A 346 10.64 3.91 -16.22
C ILE A 346 10.66 3.13 -17.53
N LEU A 347 11.03 1.84 -17.49
CA LEU A 347 10.97 0.95 -18.65
C LEU A 347 9.56 0.96 -19.26
N ARG A 348 8.52 0.78 -18.44
CA ARG A 348 7.13 0.79 -18.89
C ARG A 348 6.78 2.10 -19.59
N SER A 349 7.11 3.24 -18.98
CA SER A 349 6.85 4.55 -19.58
C SER A 349 7.57 4.74 -20.92
N GLN A 350 8.81 4.29 -21.03
CA GLN A 350 9.59 4.37 -22.27
C GLN A 350 8.98 3.50 -23.38
N LEU A 351 8.58 2.26 -23.05
CA LEU A 351 7.93 1.35 -23.98
C LEU A 351 6.55 1.85 -24.42
N GLU A 352 5.76 2.38 -23.47
CA GLU A 352 4.46 2.98 -23.77
C GLU A 352 4.60 4.21 -24.70
N GLN A 353 5.59 5.08 -24.44
CA GLN A 353 5.89 6.21 -25.30
C GLN A 353 6.32 5.77 -26.71
N ALA A 354 7.23 4.79 -26.81
CA ALA A 354 7.69 4.25 -28.09
C ALA A 354 6.51 3.70 -28.91
N VAL A 355 5.62 2.95 -28.25
CA VAL A 355 4.41 2.39 -28.86
C VAL A 355 3.41 3.48 -29.27
N GLN A 356 3.21 4.53 -28.46
CA GLN A 356 2.35 5.66 -28.80
C GLN A 356 2.87 6.46 -29.99
N THR A 357 4.18 6.59 -30.13
CA THR A 357 4.81 7.26 -31.29
C THR A 357 4.82 6.40 -32.55
N SER A 358 4.41 5.13 -32.47
CA SER A 358 4.34 4.24 -33.63
C SER A 358 3.11 4.56 -34.50
N GLU A 359 3.33 4.97 -35.75
CA GLU A 359 2.27 5.19 -36.73
C GLU A 359 1.37 3.96 -36.93
N HIS A 360 1.96 2.77 -36.86
CA HIS A 360 1.22 1.51 -36.97
C HIS A 360 0.24 1.33 -35.81
N MET A 361 0.69 1.57 -34.57
CA MET A 361 -0.17 1.48 -33.40
C MET A 361 -1.29 2.51 -33.43
N ALA A 362 -0.99 3.75 -33.86
CA ALA A 362 -1.99 4.80 -34.02
C ALA A 362 -3.09 4.37 -35.01
N SER A 363 -2.72 3.72 -36.13
CA SER A 363 -3.67 3.17 -37.09
C SER A 363 -4.55 2.06 -36.50
N VAL A 364 -3.97 1.17 -35.69
CA VAL A 364 -4.70 0.08 -35.03
C VAL A 364 -5.69 0.61 -34.01
N VAL A 365 -5.26 1.53 -33.15
CA VAL A 365 -6.11 2.18 -32.15
C VAL A 365 -7.25 2.94 -32.84
N ASN A 366 -6.97 3.68 -33.91
CA ASN A 366 -8.01 4.37 -34.67
C ASN A 366 -9.03 3.40 -35.29
N THR A 367 -8.56 2.27 -35.82
CA THR A 367 -9.43 1.21 -36.37
C THR A 367 -10.32 0.60 -35.28
N LEU A 368 -9.74 0.29 -34.11
CA LEU A 368 -10.50 -0.22 -32.96
C LEU A 368 -11.53 0.80 -32.48
N TRP A 369 -11.15 2.08 -32.40
CA TRP A 369 -12.03 3.15 -31.95
C TRP A 369 -13.21 3.39 -32.91
N LEU A 370 -12.98 3.29 -34.23
CA LEU A 370 -14.04 3.36 -35.24
C LEU A 370 -15.01 2.18 -35.13
N LYS A 371 -14.53 0.95 -34.87
CA LYS A 371 -15.38 -0.23 -34.63
C LYS A 371 -16.21 -0.10 -33.36
N VAL A 372 -15.60 0.35 -32.27
CA VAL A 372 -16.33 0.62 -31.01
C VAL A 372 -17.42 1.67 -31.22
N LYS A 373 -17.13 2.75 -31.97
CA LYS A 373 -18.13 3.76 -32.33
C LYS A 373 -19.27 3.25 -33.22
N ALA A 374 -19.00 2.24 -34.06
CA ALA A 374 -20.00 1.61 -34.90
C ALA A 374 -20.94 0.65 -34.14
N GLY A 375 -20.71 0.43 -32.83
CA GLY A 375 -21.55 -0.41 -32.00
C GLY A 375 -21.21 -1.90 -32.05
N ASP A 376 -20.04 -2.28 -32.60
CA ASP A 376 -19.53 -3.65 -32.52
C ASP A 376 -19.03 -3.92 -31.08
N VAL A 377 -19.86 -4.58 -30.27
CA VAL A 377 -19.58 -4.87 -28.85
C VAL A 377 -18.76 -6.16 -28.65
N PHE A 378 -18.51 -6.94 -29.70
CA PHE A 378 -17.64 -8.13 -29.67
C PHE A 378 -16.14 -7.77 -29.80
N VAL A 379 -15.66 -6.79 -29.02
CA VAL A 379 -14.22 -6.45 -28.95
C VAL A 379 -13.42 -7.57 -28.24
N SER A 380 -14.10 -8.46 -27.50
CA SER A 380 -13.49 -9.66 -26.90
C SER A 380 -12.99 -10.68 -27.93
N GLU A 381 -13.42 -10.59 -29.19
CA GLU A 381 -13.00 -11.48 -30.28
C GLU A 381 -12.11 -10.78 -31.33
N VAL A 382 -11.41 -9.70 -30.95
CA VAL A 382 -10.22 -9.32 -31.73
C VAL A 382 -9.12 -10.33 -31.39
N THR A 383 -9.20 -11.49 -32.04
CA THR A 383 -8.12 -12.48 -32.27
C THR A 383 -7.01 -11.87 -33.13
N ALA A 384 -6.56 -10.68 -32.72
CA ALA A 384 -5.58 -9.90 -33.45
C ALA A 384 -4.66 -9.11 -32.51
N VAL A 385 -4.41 -9.59 -31.29
CA VAL A 385 -3.32 -9.00 -30.47
C VAL A 385 -1.97 -9.62 -30.87
N ASP A 386 -1.94 -10.91 -31.22
CA ASP A 386 -0.71 -11.58 -31.67
C ASP A 386 -0.32 -11.26 -33.13
N THR A 387 -1.29 -10.91 -33.99
CA THR A 387 -1.06 -10.64 -35.42
C THR A 387 -0.90 -9.15 -35.76
N VAL A 388 -1.23 -8.23 -34.83
CA VAL A 388 -1.26 -6.77 -35.10
C VAL A 388 -0.20 -5.99 -34.33
N LEU A 389 0.42 -6.56 -33.30
CA LEU A 389 1.69 -5.99 -32.81
C LEU A 389 2.70 -6.14 -33.94
N ALA A 390 3.03 -5.03 -34.61
CA ALA A 390 4.12 -4.97 -35.57
C ALA A 390 5.31 -5.72 -34.97
N LYS A 391 5.92 -6.62 -35.75
CA LYS A 391 7.10 -7.41 -35.34
C LYS A 391 8.12 -6.52 -34.60
N ASP A 392 8.24 -5.28 -35.03
CA ASP A 392 9.12 -4.26 -34.47
C ASP A 392 8.75 -3.84 -33.04
N ALA A 393 7.47 -3.62 -32.71
CA ALA A 393 7.04 -3.26 -31.35
C ALA A 393 7.24 -4.41 -30.36
N ARG A 394 7.02 -5.65 -30.81
CA ARG A 394 7.32 -6.85 -30.01
C ARG A 394 8.81 -6.98 -29.75
N LEU A 395 9.64 -6.81 -30.77
CA LEU A 395 11.11 -6.85 -30.64
C LEU A 395 11.61 -5.73 -29.72
N GLN A 396 11.13 -4.49 -29.88
CA GLN A 396 11.49 -3.37 -29.00
C GLN A 396 11.13 -3.64 -27.53
N THR A 397 9.95 -4.21 -27.28
CA THR A 397 9.53 -4.59 -25.92
C THR A 397 10.43 -5.68 -25.35
N GLN A 398 10.78 -6.70 -26.14
CA GLN A 398 11.68 -7.77 -25.74
C GLN A 398 13.10 -7.27 -25.47
N ASP A 399 13.67 -6.46 -26.37
CA ASP A 399 15.01 -5.89 -26.23
C ASP A 399 15.09 -4.93 -25.05
N GLY A 400 14.08 -4.07 -24.87
CA GLY A 400 13.99 -3.17 -23.73
C GLY A 400 13.91 -3.92 -22.40
N LEU A 401 13.12 -5.00 -22.33
CA LEU A 401 13.06 -5.86 -21.14
C LEU A 401 14.38 -6.59 -20.89
N ASN A 402 15.00 -7.17 -21.92
CA ASN A 402 16.30 -7.85 -21.80
C ASN A 402 17.37 -6.90 -21.28
N LEU A 403 17.49 -5.71 -21.86
CA LEU A 403 18.43 -4.68 -21.42
C LEU A 403 18.16 -4.28 -19.97
N PHE A 404 16.90 -4.11 -19.58
CA PHE A 404 16.54 -3.82 -18.20
C PHE A 404 16.99 -4.93 -17.24
N LEU A 405 16.74 -6.19 -17.58
CA LEU A 405 17.15 -7.33 -16.74
C LEU A 405 18.67 -7.45 -16.66
N GLU A 406 19.39 -7.16 -17.75
CA GLU A 406 20.86 -7.16 -17.79
C GLU A 406 21.45 -6.03 -16.95
N CYS A 407 20.98 -4.79 -17.12
CA CYS A 407 21.47 -3.63 -16.37
C CYS A 407 21.16 -3.70 -14.87
N ASN A 408 20.19 -4.52 -14.45
CA ASN A 408 19.81 -4.67 -13.04
C ASN A 408 20.02 -6.10 -12.54
N SER A 409 20.92 -6.86 -13.16
CA SER A 409 21.15 -8.29 -12.87
C SER A 409 21.55 -8.57 -11.42
N ASP A 410 22.24 -7.64 -10.78
CA ASP A 410 22.67 -7.75 -9.37
C ASP A 410 21.49 -7.71 -8.41
N LEU A 411 20.44 -6.98 -8.76
CA LEU A 411 19.20 -6.83 -7.98
C LEU A 411 18.12 -7.83 -8.41
N LEU A 412 18.27 -8.43 -9.59
CA LEU A 412 17.34 -9.38 -10.19
C LEU A 412 18.04 -10.74 -10.47
N PRO A 413 18.64 -11.40 -9.45
CA PRO A 413 19.46 -12.58 -9.66
C PRO A 413 18.69 -13.77 -10.25
N GLY A 414 17.38 -13.86 -10.00
CA GLY A 414 16.52 -14.94 -10.48
C GLY A 414 16.19 -14.92 -11.98
N TYR A 415 16.52 -13.84 -12.70
CA TYR A 415 16.30 -13.76 -14.14
C TYR A 415 17.56 -14.17 -14.92
N LEU A 416 17.41 -15.18 -15.78
CA LEU A 416 18.46 -15.61 -16.70
C LEU A 416 18.38 -14.80 -17.99
N THR A 417 19.36 -13.93 -18.21
CA THR A 417 19.51 -13.16 -19.46
C THR A 417 20.45 -13.90 -20.43
N ALA A 418 20.40 -13.53 -21.71
CA ALA A 418 21.28 -14.13 -22.72
C ALA A 418 22.77 -13.90 -22.37
N HIS A 419 23.12 -12.70 -21.89
CA HIS A 419 24.46 -12.41 -21.41
C HIS A 419 24.89 -13.32 -20.26
N ARG A 420 24.03 -13.50 -19.24
CA ARG A 420 24.33 -14.38 -18.10
C ARG A 420 24.43 -15.84 -18.49
N ALA A 421 23.59 -16.31 -19.40
CA ALA A 421 23.70 -17.66 -19.93
C ALA A 421 25.06 -17.87 -20.62
N ALA A 422 25.56 -16.88 -21.37
CA ALA A 422 26.88 -16.91 -21.99
C ALA A 422 28.03 -16.82 -20.95
N GLU A 423 27.91 -15.99 -19.92
CA GLU A 423 28.86 -15.92 -18.81
C GLU A 423 28.91 -17.22 -18.00
N MET A 424 27.76 -17.86 -17.74
CA MET A 424 27.71 -19.16 -17.05
C MET A 424 28.34 -20.26 -17.90
N GLN A 425 28.15 -20.24 -19.23
CA GLN A 425 28.80 -21.17 -20.14
C GLN A 425 30.32 -20.97 -20.20
N THR A 426 30.79 -19.72 -20.18
CA THR A 426 32.23 -19.40 -20.19
C THR A 426 32.91 -19.62 -18.84
N ASN A 427 32.21 -19.40 -17.73
CA ASN A 427 32.69 -19.67 -16.36
C ASN A 427 32.53 -21.13 -15.91
N ASN A 428 31.84 -21.98 -16.69
CA ASN A 428 31.79 -23.44 -16.51
C ASN A 428 33.11 -24.13 -16.89
N VAL A 429 34.25 -23.57 -16.48
CA VAL A 429 35.60 -24.12 -16.65
C VAL A 429 35.76 -25.46 -15.90
N TRP A 430 34.85 -25.80 -14.98
CA TRP A 430 34.80 -27.13 -14.35
C TRP A 430 34.31 -28.23 -15.30
N GLY A 431 33.52 -27.90 -16.33
CA GLY A 431 33.14 -28.85 -17.39
C GLY A 431 34.29 -29.20 -18.33
N HIS A 432 35.19 -28.25 -18.60
CA HIS A 432 36.37 -28.46 -19.44
C HIS A 432 37.55 -29.12 -18.73
N THR A 433 37.49 -29.25 -17.39
CA THR A 433 38.54 -29.95 -16.62
C THR A 433 38.23 -31.45 -16.46
N ALA A 434 36.95 -31.86 -16.55
CA ALA A 434 36.56 -33.27 -16.56
C ALA A 434 37.07 -34.02 -17.80
N GLU A 435 37.12 -33.36 -18.97
CA GLU A 435 37.69 -33.93 -20.20
C GLU A 435 39.21 -34.13 -20.15
N LYS A 436 39.93 -33.52 -19.19
CA LYS A 436 41.37 -33.74 -19.01
C LYS A 436 41.72 -34.90 -18.06
N VAL A 437 40.73 -35.49 -17.38
CA VAL A 437 40.94 -36.64 -16.48
C VAL A 437 40.20 -37.90 -16.96
N GLY A 438 39.58 -37.85 -18.16
CA GLY A 438 39.07 -39.05 -18.83
C GLY A 438 37.87 -39.72 -18.16
N LEU A 439 37.05 -38.97 -17.42
CA LEU A 439 35.80 -39.49 -16.84
C LEU A 439 34.60 -38.91 -17.59
N ALA A 440 33.68 -39.78 -18.00
CA ALA A 440 32.43 -39.37 -18.63
C ALA A 440 31.38 -39.03 -17.55
N VAL A 441 30.50 -38.06 -17.87
CA VAL A 441 29.37 -37.70 -17.00
C VAL A 441 28.43 -38.91 -16.89
N GLY A 442 28.46 -39.60 -15.75
CA GLY A 442 27.69 -40.81 -15.48
C GLY A 442 28.44 -41.95 -14.80
N ASP A 443 29.78 -41.87 -14.70
CA ASP A 443 30.56 -42.88 -13.98
C ASP A 443 30.44 -42.68 -12.46
N VAL A 444 29.41 -43.29 -11.87
CA VAL A 444 29.33 -43.49 -10.42
C VAL A 444 30.25 -44.67 -10.06
N PRO A 445 31.25 -44.51 -9.17
CA PRO A 445 32.00 -45.66 -8.71
C PRO A 445 31.03 -46.56 -7.94
N LEU A 446 30.89 -47.81 -8.39
CA LEU A 446 30.29 -48.86 -7.57
C LEU A 446 31.12 -48.97 -6.29
N MET A 447 30.57 -48.50 -5.17
CA MET A 447 31.10 -48.88 -3.86
C MET A 447 30.88 -50.38 -3.72
N GLY A 448 31.99 -51.13 -3.82
CA GLY A 448 32.00 -52.53 -3.44
C GLY A 448 31.76 -52.64 -1.95
N ASP A 449 30.87 -53.56 -1.58
CA ASP A 449 30.80 -54.13 -0.24
C ASP A 449 32.20 -54.67 0.13
N ASP A 450 32.87 -54.04 1.11
CA ASP A 450 33.59 -54.71 2.21
C ASP A 450 34.45 -53.73 3.05
N VAL A 451 34.37 -53.95 4.37
CA VAL A 451 35.15 -53.45 5.53
C VAL A 451 34.54 -52.32 6.34
#